data_AF-B1L556-F1
#
_entry.id   AF-B1L556-F1
#
_cell.length_a   1.000
_cell.length_b   1.000
_cell.length_c   1.000
_cell.angle_alpha   90.00
_cell.angle_beta   90.00
_cell.angle_gamma   90.00
#
_symmetry.space_group_name_H-M   'P 1'
#
loop_
_entity.id
_entity.type
_entity.pdbx_description
1 polymer ?
#
loop_
_entity_poly.entity_id
_entity_poly.type
_entity_poly.pdbx_seq_one_letter_code
_entity_poly.pdbx_strand_id
1 'polypeptide(L)' 'MEVREGDLTAEVSLRDDGKGLLLDLELRRNGRLGLKLHEKLSNIKEVFELLERPTWLGKESDSLVRRALLLIGESSSGE' A
#
# COMPACT_ATOMS: atom_id res chain seq x y z
N MET A 1 -4.80 3.04 -6.87
CA MET A 1 -5.64 1.83 -6.74
C MET A 1 -6.30 1.84 -5.38
N GLU A 2 -7.56 1.42 -5.31
CA GLU A 2 -8.34 1.42 -4.06
C GLU A 2 -8.87 0.00 -3.81
N VAL A 3 -8.74 -0.48 -2.58
CA VAL A 3 -9.25 -1.77 -2.11
C VAL A 3 -10.17 -1.52 -0.92
N ARG A 4 -11.36 -2.11 -0.93
CA ARG A 4 -12.37 -1.93 0.12
C ARG A 4 -12.76 -3.27 0.74
N GLU A 5 -12.96 -3.28 2.05
CA GLU A 5 -13.46 -4.44 2.79
C GLU A 5 -14.27 -3.97 4.00
N GLY A 6 -15.59 -4.21 3.97
CA GLY A 6 -16.50 -3.70 4.99
C GLY A 6 -16.45 -2.16 5.08
N ASP A 7 -16.12 -1.65 6.26
CA ASP A 7 -15.92 -0.23 6.52
C ASP A 7 -14.48 0.27 6.28
N LEU A 8 -13.57 -0.64 5.92
CA LEU A 8 -12.18 -0.32 5.64
C LEU A 8 -11.96 0.02 4.17
N THR A 9 -11.10 1.00 3.92
CA THR A 9 -10.67 1.39 2.58
C THR A 9 -9.17 1.63 2.61
N ALA A 10 -8.42 0.91 1.79
CA ALA A 10 -7.00 1.14 1.55
C ALA A 10 -6.83 1.73 0.15
N GLU A 11 -6.33 2.94 0.09
CA GLU A 11 -5.90 3.57 -1.16
C GLU A 11 -4.38 3.49 -1.24
N VAL A 12 -3.87 3.06 -2.39
CA VAL A 12 -2.44 2.94 -2.63
C VAL A 12 -2.10 3.47 -4.01
N SER A 13 -1.04 4.24 -4.12
CA SER A 13 -0.52 4.71 -5.39
C SER A 13 0.99 4.60 -5.41
N LEU A 14 1.52 4.21 -6.57
CA LEU A 14 2.95 4.16 -6.84
C LEU A 14 3.22 5.03 -8.06
N ARG A 15 4.16 5.96 -7.95
CA ARG A 15 4.50 6.91 -9.02
C ARG A 15 6.01 6.98 -9.20
N ASP A 16 6.48 6.90 -10.43
CA ASP A 16 7.89 7.17 -10.75
C ASP A 16 8.13 8.69 -10.83
N ASP A 17 9.12 9.19 -10.09
CA ASP A 17 9.52 10.61 -10.09
C ASP A 17 10.79 10.89 -10.93
N GLY A 18 11.27 9.89 -11.68
CA GLY A 18 12.50 9.90 -12.45
C GLY A 18 13.77 9.69 -11.62
N LYS A 19 13.66 9.67 -10.28
CA LYS A 19 14.75 9.40 -9.33
C LYS A 19 14.42 8.23 -8.39
N GLY A 20 13.31 7.55 -8.61
CA GLY A 20 12.80 6.48 -7.76
C GLY A 20 11.28 6.41 -7.82
N LEU A 21 10.72 5.57 -6.95
CA LEU A 21 9.28 5.36 -6.84
C LEU A 21 8.77 6.01 -5.57
N LEU A 22 7.64 6.70 -5.66
CA LEU A 22 6.91 7.27 -4.54
C LEU A 22 5.71 6.39 -4.26
N LEU A 23 5.69 5.77 -3.09
CA LEU A 23 4.58 4.99 -2.58
C LEU A 23 3.76 5.84 -1.61
N ASP A 24 2.52 6.11 -1.99
CA ASP A 24 1.50 6.70 -1.13
C ASP A 24 0.52 5.60 -0.72
N LEU A 25 0.27 5.43 0.58
CA LEU A 25 -0.77 4.54 1.10
C LEU A 25 -1.61 5.26 2.15
N GLU A 26 -2.92 5.20 2.01
CA GLU A 26 -3.89 5.67 2.99
C GLU A 26 -4.83 4.53 3.41
N LEU A 27 -4.96 4.30 4.71
CA LEU A 27 -5.98 3.41 5.26
C LEU A 27 -7.03 4.24 6.00
N ARG A 28 -8.29 4.02 5.64
CA ARG A 28 -9.45 4.65 6.24
C ARG A 28 -10.40 3.62 6.82
N ARG A 29 -11.09 3.99 7.89
CA ARG A 29 -12.19 3.22 8.50
C ARG A 29 -13.41 4.11 8.65
N ASN A 30 -14.55 3.73 8.07
CA ASN A 30 -15.75 4.57 8.00
C ASN A 30 -15.45 5.99 7.49
N GLY A 31 -14.59 6.10 6.46
CA GLY A 31 -14.15 7.37 5.88
C GLY A 31 -13.13 8.16 6.71
N ARG A 32 -12.85 7.77 7.96
CA ARG A 32 -11.86 8.44 8.83
C ARG A 32 -10.46 7.91 8.53
N LEU A 33 -9.49 8.81 8.38
CA LEU A 33 -8.08 8.45 8.18
C LEU A 33 -7.52 7.79 9.44
N GLY A 34 -7.02 6.57 9.28
CA GLY A 34 -6.36 5.80 10.35
C GLY A 34 -4.85 5.70 10.16
N LEU A 35 -4.40 5.46 8.94
CA LEU A 35 -2.98 5.44 8.58
C LEU A 35 -2.75 6.22 7.30
N LYS A 36 -1.65 6.97 7.26
CA LYS A 36 -1.07 7.51 6.03
C LYS A 36 0.43 7.22 6.02
N LEU A 37 0.89 6.59 4.94
CA LEU A 37 2.28 6.26 4.69
C LEU A 37 2.70 6.92 3.39
N HIS A 38 3.85 7.60 3.41
CA HIS A 38 4.47 8.18 2.23
C HIS A 38 5.94 7.77 2.26
N GLU A 39 6.34 6.90 1.34
CA GLU A 39 7.68 6.32 1.29
C GLU A 39 8.30 6.54 -0.08
N LYS A 40 9.59 6.86 -0.09
CA LYS A 40 10.37 6.87 -1.32
C LYS A 40 11.15 5.57 -1.40
N LEU A 41 10.90 4.82 -2.47
CA LEU A 41 11.51 3.54 -2.76
C LEU A 41 12.51 3.70 -3.90
N SER A 42 13.61 2.97 -3.85
CA SER A 42 14.60 2.95 -4.94
C SER A 42 14.14 2.05 -6.08
N ASN A 43 13.36 1.01 -5.77
CA ASN A 43 12.81 0.07 -6.75
C ASN A 43 11.59 -0.67 -6.20
N ILE A 44 10.88 -1.41 -7.08
CA ILE A 44 9.65 -2.12 -6.73
C ILE A 44 9.87 -3.22 -5.68
N LYS A 45 11.09 -3.75 -5.51
CA LYS A 45 11.37 -4.82 -4.52
C LYS A 45 11.11 -4.37 -3.09
N GLU A 46 11.33 -3.08 -2.81
CA GLU A 46 11.08 -2.50 -1.49
C GLU A 46 9.59 -2.53 -1.11
N VAL A 47 8.67 -2.58 -2.09
CA VAL A 47 7.23 -2.82 -1.80
C VAL A 47 7.03 -4.21 -1.19
N PHE A 48 7.76 -5.22 -1.65
CA PHE A 48 7.68 -6.57 -1.07
C PHE A 48 8.32 -6.63 0.31
N GLU A 49 9.37 -5.84 0.58
CA GLU A 49 9.92 -5.73 1.94
C GLU A 49 8.89 -5.13 2.92
N LEU A 50 8.06 -4.18 2.48
CA LEU A 50 6.93 -3.68 3.27
C LEU A 50 5.91 -4.79 3.59
N LEU A 51 5.72 -5.73 2.66
CA LEU A 51 4.90 -6.92 2.87
C LEU A 51 5.54 -7.93 3.81
N GLU A 52 6.82 -7.84 4.16
CA GLU A 52 7.44 -8.75 5.14
C GLU A 52 7.42 -8.18 6.56
N ARG A 53 7.07 -6.91 6.73
CA ARG A 53 7.02 -6.26 8.04
C ARG A 53 5.98 -6.93 8.97
N PRO A 54 6.26 -7.02 10.29
CA PRO A 54 5.30 -7.52 11.27
C PRO A 54 3.99 -6.73 11.24
N THR A 55 2.87 -7.39 11.54
CA THR A 55 1.55 -6.77 11.64
C THR A 55 1.52 -5.64 12.67
N TRP A 56 1.01 -4.46 12.27
CA TRP A 56 1.05 -3.24 13.09
C TRP A 56 -0.28 -2.46 13.13
N LEU A 57 -1.27 -2.86 12.31
CA LEU A 57 -2.55 -2.14 12.15
C LEU A 57 -3.79 -2.92 12.62
N GLY A 58 -3.57 -4.10 13.20
CA GLY A 58 -4.63 -5.10 13.47
C GLY A 58 -4.93 -5.96 12.24
N LYS A 59 -5.40 -7.20 12.45
CA LYS A 59 -5.46 -8.26 11.43
C LYS A 59 -6.18 -7.84 10.13
N GLU A 60 -7.36 -7.24 10.24
CA GLU A 60 -8.18 -6.85 9.08
C GLU A 60 -7.52 -5.72 8.28
N SER A 61 -7.13 -4.65 8.98
CA SER A 61 -6.42 -3.50 8.41
C SER A 61 -5.14 -3.93 7.68
N ASP A 62 -4.34 -4.78 8.32
CA ASP A 62 -3.06 -5.26 7.81
C ASP A 62 -3.25 -6.16 6.59
N SER A 63 -4.27 -7.04 6.62
CA SER A 63 -4.63 -7.87 5.47
C SER A 63 -5.06 -7.02 4.27
N LEU A 64 -5.86 -5.97 4.49
CA LEU A 64 -6.29 -5.07 3.42
C LEU A 64 -5.12 -4.30 2.80
N VAL A 65 -4.24 -3.77 3.65
CA VAL A 65 -3.01 -3.07 3.22
C VAL A 65 -2.12 -3.98 2.39
N ARG A 66 -1.89 -5.22 2.83
CA ARG A 66 -1.08 -6.19 2.08
C ARG A 66 -1.68 -6.50 0.71
N ARG A 67 -3.00 -6.70 0.64
CA ARG A 67 -3.69 -6.92 -0.65
C ARG A 67 -3.53 -5.72 -1.58
N ALA A 68 -3.66 -4.50 -1.06
CA ALA A 68 -3.48 -3.29 -1.85
C ALA A 68 -2.05 -3.18 -2.41
N LEU A 69 -1.03 -3.43 -1.59
CA LEU A 69 0.39 -3.40 -1.99
C LEU A 69 0.72 -4.50 -3.01
N LEU A 70 0.20 -5.73 -2.84
CA LEU A 70 0.39 -6.83 -3.78
C LEU A 70 -0.14 -6.50 -5.17
N LEU A 71 -1.36 -5.96 -5.26
CA LEU A 71 -1.97 -5.60 -6.54
C LEU A 71 -1.14 -4.55 -7.29
N ILE A 72 -0.47 -3.62 -6.58
CA ILE A 72 0.45 -2.65 -7.21
C ILE A 72 1.70 -3.36 -7.72
N GLY A 73 2.29 -4.25 -6.91
CA GLY A 73 3.49 -5.01 -7.30
C GLY A 73 3.27 -5.84 -8.56
N GLU A 74 2.09 -6.45 -8.71
CA GLU A 74 1.70 -7.22 -9.89
C GLU A 74 1.46 -6.31 -11.10
N SER A 75 0.78 -5.17 -10.92
CA SER A 75 0.53 -4.21 -12.01
C SER A 75 1.82 -3.62 -12.58
N SER A 76 2.86 -3.47 -11.76
CA SER A 76 4.15 -2.93 -12.19
C SER A 76 5.11 -3.99 -12.77
N SER A 77 4.80 -5.29 -12.61
CA SER A 77 5.63 -6.39 -13.13
C SER A 77 5.11 -6.97 -14.45
N GLY A 78 4.02 -6.42 -14.99
CA GLY A 78 3.33 -6.88 -16.19
C GLY A 78 3.64 -6.10 -17.48
N GLU A 79 4.62 -5.19 -17.46
CA GLU A 79 5.11 -4.44 -18.63
C GLU A 79 6.50 -4.88 -19.06
#